data_AF-B4NV82-F1
#
_entry.id   AF-B4NV82-F1
#
_cell.length_a   1.000
_cell.length_b   1.000
_cell.length_c   1.000
_cell.angle_alpha   90.00
_cell.angle_beta   90.00
_cell.angle_gamma   90.00
#
_symmetry.space_group_name_H-M   'P 1'
#
loop_
_entity.id
_entity.type
_entity.pdbx_description
1 polymer ?
#
loop_
_entity_poly.entity_id
_entity_poly.type
_entity_poly.pdbx_seq_one_letter_code
_entity_poly.pdbx_strand_id
1 'polypeptide(L)'
;MLESKNKVFQNLLKAVSSDDKIDTAPASQQMQQLNERFNYVIQNAQQWEQRLDSAAGGWSNFKDNERVVSEWLTQAESMLVEKHIESKTTIETQKYFFEQVNDRWMNDLVQSAQQLLTTLPAQEQPAVVQSVEQLQSRWKNVLSQAPLHLLKLEFRLDENAFYQSLKDVEKELQLEQQALNRNEDVDSILQRNQQFLLQQDVVPRLERCLQNMQRLAQAHRQQQPGDISLDQAYDNAKSQWQLLSNKLGDMRQTLQQIPAQWQGYHLKFNTWSIG
;
A
#
# COMPACT_ATOMS: atom_id res chain seq x y z
N MET A 1 -22.77 -49.36 27.34
CA MET A 1 -22.52 -50.74 26.83
C MET A 1 -21.61 -51.56 27.77
N LEU A 2 -20.51 -50.98 28.29
CA LEU A 2 -19.64 -51.60 29.30
C LEU A 2 -20.35 -51.95 30.62
N GLU A 3 -21.21 -51.06 31.12
CA GLU A 3 -22.00 -51.31 32.34
C GLU A 3 -22.92 -52.53 32.21
N SER A 4 -23.57 -52.70 31.06
CA SER A 4 -24.43 -53.86 30.77
C SER A 4 -23.63 -55.17 30.79
N LYS A 5 -22.44 -55.19 30.17
CA LYS A 5 -21.55 -56.37 30.15
C LYS A 5 -20.94 -56.66 31.52
N ASN A 6 -20.54 -55.64 32.28
CA ASN A 6 -20.10 -55.76 33.68
C ASN A 6 -21.21 -56.34 34.56
N LYS A 7 -22.46 -55.92 34.36
CA LYS A 7 -23.63 -56.39 35.12
C LYS A 7 -23.93 -57.86 34.84
N VAL A 8 -23.84 -58.30 33.57
CA VAL A 8 -23.98 -59.71 33.19
C VAL A 8 -22.85 -60.57 33.77
N PHE A 9 -21.61 -60.09 33.71
CA PHE A 9 -20.45 -60.79 34.28
C PHE A 9 -20.54 -60.92 35.81
N GLN A 10 -20.98 -59.87 36.52
CA GLN A 10 -21.23 -59.96 37.96
C GLN A 10 -22.36 -60.93 38.30
N ASN A 11 -23.42 -61.00 37.49
CA ASN A 11 -24.50 -61.96 37.69
C ASN A 11 -24.01 -63.41 37.46
N LEU A 12 -23.16 -63.63 36.45
CA LEU A 12 -22.54 -64.93 36.18
C LEU A 12 -21.56 -65.36 37.30
N LEU A 13 -20.71 -64.44 37.77
CA LEU A 13 -19.83 -64.69 38.91
C LEU A 13 -20.62 -65.11 40.15
N LYS A 14 -21.71 -64.39 40.47
CA LYS A 14 -22.59 -64.71 41.61
C LYS A 14 -23.24 -66.09 41.49
N ALA A 15 -23.62 -66.50 40.28
CA ALA A 15 -24.24 -67.80 40.03
C ALA A 15 -23.23 -68.97 40.04
N VAL A 16 -21.95 -68.70 39.82
CA VAL A 16 -20.87 -69.71 39.80
C VAL A 16 -20.20 -69.82 41.18
N SER A 17 -20.12 -68.73 41.94
CA SER A 17 -19.58 -68.72 43.32
C SER A 17 -20.44 -69.46 44.35
N SER A 18 -21.65 -69.91 43.98
CA SER A 18 -22.48 -70.81 44.80
C SER A 18 -22.03 -72.27 44.77
N ASP A 19 -21.08 -72.64 43.89
CA ASP A 19 -20.47 -73.96 43.82
C ASP A 19 -19.04 -73.90 44.38
N ASP A 20 -18.82 -74.55 45.54
CA ASP A 20 -17.61 -74.43 46.39
C ASP A 20 -16.32 -74.99 45.72
N LYS A 21 -16.44 -75.58 44.53
CA LYS A 21 -15.35 -76.21 43.79
C LYS A 21 -14.68 -75.33 42.72
N ILE A 22 -15.20 -74.13 42.47
CA ILE A 22 -14.75 -73.27 41.35
C ILE A 22 -14.09 -71.99 41.89
N ASP A 23 -12.78 -71.85 41.67
CA ASP A 23 -12.05 -70.62 41.98
C ASP A 23 -12.38 -69.51 40.96
N THR A 24 -13.08 -68.48 41.42
CA THR A 24 -13.52 -67.34 40.60
C THR A 24 -12.58 -66.13 40.70
N ALA A 25 -11.57 -66.17 41.57
CA ALA A 25 -10.60 -65.09 41.78
C ALA A 25 -9.83 -64.69 40.50
N PRO A 26 -9.27 -65.62 39.68
CA PRO A 26 -8.54 -65.25 38.46
C PRO A 26 -9.44 -64.60 37.40
N ALA A 27 -10.69 -65.05 37.28
CA ALA A 27 -11.66 -64.45 36.35
C ALA A 27 -12.06 -63.03 36.81
N SER A 28 -12.24 -62.83 38.12
CA SER A 28 -12.51 -61.51 38.70
C SER A 28 -11.34 -60.54 38.47
N GLN A 29 -10.10 -60.99 38.70
CA GLN A 29 -8.89 -60.21 38.41
C GLN A 29 -8.76 -59.83 36.94
N GLN A 30 -8.99 -60.77 36.02
CA GLN A 30 -8.95 -60.47 34.58
C GLN A 30 -9.98 -59.42 34.19
N MET A 31 -11.21 -59.48 34.74
CA MET A 31 -12.23 -58.49 34.46
C MET A 31 -11.86 -57.10 35.02
N GLN A 32 -11.27 -57.06 36.21
CA GLN A 32 -10.81 -55.81 36.80
C GLN A 32 -9.70 -55.17 35.93
N GLN A 33 -8.69 -55.95 35.52
CA GLN A 33 -7.65 -55.48 34.62
C GLN A 33 -8.22 -55.04 33.26
N LEU A 34 -9.22 -55.73 32.74
CA LEU A 34 -9.88 -55.37 31.48
C LEU A 34 -10.61 -54.03 31.61
N ASN A 35 -11.34 -53.82 32.71
CA ASN A 35 -12.02 -52.56 33.01
C ASN A 35 -11.01 -51.42 33.21
N GLU A 36 -9.91 -51.64 33.92
CA GLU A 36 -8.85 -50.64 34.11
C GLU A 36 -8.22 -50.25 32.77
N ARG A 37 -7.90 -51.23 31.91
CA ARG A 37 -7.39 -50.96 30.55
C ARG A 37 -8.42 -50.23 29.70
N PHE A 38 -9.70 -50.60 29.76
CA PHE A 38 -10.76 -49.91 29.04
C PHE A 38 -10.91 -48.46 29.49
N ASN A 39 -10.93 -48.21 30.80
CA ASN A 39 -11.01 -46.87 31.37
C ASN A 39 -9.78 -46.05 30.97
N TYR A 40 -8.59 -46.63 31.03
CA TYR A 40 -7.36 -46.01 30.56
C TYR A 40 -7.44 -45.62 29.08
N VAL A 41 -7.92 -46.52 28.22
CA VAL A 41 -8.08 -46.23 26.78
C VAL A 41 -9.11 -45.14 26.54
N ILE A 42 -10.25 -45.16 27.24
CA ILE A 42 -11.31 -44.14 27.11
C ILE A 42 -10.79 -42.77 27.54
N GLN A 43 -10.12 -42.69 28.70
CA GLN A 43 -9.55 -41.42 29.19
C GLN A 43 -8.48 -40.88 28.24
N ASN A 44 -7.60 -41.75 27.74
CA ASN A 44 -6.60 -41.33 26.75
C ASN A 44 -7.25 -40.89 25.45
N ALA A 45 -8.27 -41.60 24.96
CA ALA A 45 -8.98 -41.22 23.74
C ALA A 45 -9.62 -39.83 23.88
N GLN A 46 -10.26 -39.54 25.03
CA GLN A 46 -10.83 -38.22 25.32
C GLN A 46 -9.76 -37.12 25.40
N GLN A 47 -8.61 -37.40 26.02
CA GLN A 47 -7.49 -36.44 26.06
C GLN A 47 -6.91 -36.18 24.66
N TRP A 48 -6.77 -37.22 23.84
CA TRP A 48 -6.33 -37.08 22.46
C TRP A 48 -7.34 -36.31 21.61
N GLU A 49 -8.64 -36.55 21.79
CA GLU A 49 -9.70 -35.80 21.14
C GLU A 49 -9.62 -34.31 21.48
N GLN A 50 -9.49 -33.95 22.76
CA GLN A 50 -9.32 -32.54 23.18
C GLN A 50 -8.05 -31.89 22.62
N ARG A 51 -6.94 -32.63 22.58
CA ARG A 51 -5.67 -32.14 22.00
C ARG A 51 -5.80 -31.90 20.50
N LEU A 52 -6.44 -32.82 19.78
CA LEU A 52 -6.67 -32.71 18.35
C LEU A 52 -7.59 -31.53 18.03
N ASP A 53 -8.66 -31.34 18.81
CA ASP A 53 -9.59 -30.22 18.64
C ASP A 53 -8.89 -28.87 18.88
N SER A 54 -8.08 -28.79 19.94
CA SER A 54 -7.28 -27.60 20.24
C SER A 54 -6.24 -27.30 19.14
N ALA A 55 -5.56 -28.34 18.63
CA ALA A 55 -4.60 -28.20 17.55
C ALA A 55 -5.28 -27.78 16.23
N ALA A 56 -6.44 -28.36 15.92
CA ALA A 56 -7.23 -28.00 14.73
C ALA A 56 -7.70 -26.55 14.79
N GLY A 57 -8.22 -26.09 15.94
CA GLY A 57 -8.58 -24.70 16.16
C GLY A 57 -7.39 -23.75 16.05
N GLY A 58 -6.25 -24.12 16.64
CA GLY A 58 -5.00 -23.37 16.53
C GLY A 58 -4.51 -23.23 15.09
N TRP A 59 -4.57 -24.32 14.31
CA TRP A 59 -4.23 -24.30 12.89
C TRP A 59 -5.17 -23.42 12.07
N SER A 60 -6.48 -23.51 12.31
CA SER A 60 -7.46 -22.65 11.63
C SER A 60 -7.16 -21.18 11.88
N ASN A 61 -7.00 -20.80 13.15
CA ASN A 61 -6.70 -19.41 13.53
C ASN A 61 -5.37 -18.92 12.93
N PHE A 62 -4.33 -19.74 12.99
CA PHE A 62 -3.04 -19.42 12.37
C PHE A 62 -3.19 -19.22 10.85
N LYS A 63 -3.89 -20.12 10.16
CA LYS A 63 -4.10 -20.04 8.71
C LYS A 63 -4.95 -18.85 8.30
N ASP A 64 -5.95 -18.48 9.09
CA ASP A 64 -6.75 -17.29 8.83
C ASP A 64 -5.90 -16.01 8.96
N ASN A 65 -5.09 -15.90 10.01
CA ASN A 65 -4.17 -14.77 10.18
C ASN A 65 -3.08 -14.74 9.10
N GLU A 66 -2.51 -15.91 8.78
CA GLU A 66 -1.50 -16.06 7.72
C GLU A 66 -2.06 -15.60 6.37
N ARG A 67 -3.31 -15.97 6.06
CA ARG A 67 -4.00 -15.58 4.83
C ARG A 67 -4.20 -14.07 4.77
N VAL A 68 -4.74 -13.45 5.82
CA VAL A 68 -4.97 -11.99 5.85
C VAL A 68 -3.68 -11.22 5.64
N VAL A 69 -2.61 -11.59 6.35
CA VAL A 69 -1.30 -10.94 6.20
C VAL A 69 -0.71 -11.20 4.81
N SER A 70 -0.79 -12.42 4.30
CA SER A 70 -0.23 -12.78 2.99
C SER A 70 -0.96 -12.10 1.83
N GLU A 71 -2.29 -12.03 1.87
CA GLU A 71 -3.12 -11.33 0.88
C GLU A 71 -2.76 -9.83 0.85
N TRP A 72 -2.70 -9.20 2.03
CA TRP A 72 -2.29 -7.80 2.13
C TRP A 72 -0.86 -7.57 1.62
N LEU A 73 0.10 -8.41 2.02
CA LEU A 73 1.49 -8.30 1.56
C LEU A 73 1.61 -8.45 0.05
N THR A 74 0.88 -9.40 -0.53
CA THR A 74 0.91 -9.63 -1.98
C THR A 74 0.38 -8.41 -2.74
N GLN A 75 -0.70 -7.80 -2.24
CA GLN A 75 -1.22 -6.56 -2.82
C GLN A 75 -0.24 -5.40 -2.63
N ALA A 76 0.33 -5.23 -1.44
CA ALA A 76 1.30 -4.19 -1.16
C ALA A 76 2.56 -4.30 -2.04
N GLU A 77 3.13 -5.51 -2.16
CA GLU A 77 4.27 -5.78 -3.02
C GLU A 77 3.97 -5.51 -4.49
N SER A 78 2.76 -5.84 -4.97
CA SER A 78 2.36 -5.52 -6.33
C SER A 78 2.31 -4.01 -6.60
N MET A 79 1.81 -3.23 -5.63
CA MET A 79 1.76 -1.78 -5.70
C MET A 79 3.15 -1.15 -5.66
N LEU A 80 4.09 -1.70 -4.88
CA LEU A 80 5.47 -1.23 -4.80
C LEU A 80 6.27 -1.51 -6.08
N VAL A 81 5.94 -2.56 -6.82
CA VAL A 81 6.60 -2.92 -8.09
C VAL A 81 6.04 -2.11 -9.26
N GLU A 82 4.83 -1.58 -9.14
CA GLU A 82 4.15 -0.87 -10.21
C GLU A 82 4.86 0.46 -10.55
N LYS A 83 5.57 0.49 -11.68
CA LYS A 83 6.41 1.63 -12.10
C LYS A 83 5.66 2.75 -12.82
N HIS A 84 4.44 2.49 -13.29
CA HIS A 84 3.66 3.42 -14.13
C HIS A 84 2.32 3.69 -13.45
N ILE A 85 2.32 4.67 -12.56
CA ILE A 85 1.09 5.12 -11.91
C ILE A 85 0.78 6.51 -12.44
N GLU A 86 -0.13 6.56 -13.40
CA GLU A 86 -0.40 7.75 -14.22
C GLU A 86 -1.60 8.57 -13.72
N SER A 87 -2.35 8.06 -12.73
CA SER A 87 -3.59 8.70 -12.29
C SER A 87 -3.59 9.09 -10.81
N LYS A 88 -4.13 10.28 -10.52
CA LYS A 88 -4.37 10.79 -9.17
C LYS A 88 -5.20 9.83 -8.31
N THR A 89 -6.19 9.19 -8.91
CA THR A 89 -7.05 8.20 -8.23
C THR A 89 -6.27 6.97 -7.79
N THR A 90 -5.32 6.49 -8.60
CA THR A 90 -4.48 5.34 -8.23
C THR A 90 -3.59 5.69 -7.03
N ILE A 91 -3.01 6.88 -7.01
CA ILE A 91 -2.09 7.30 -5.93
C ILE A 91 -2.84 7.53 -4.62
N GLU A 92 -4.01 8.17 -4.68
CA GLU A 92 -4.89 8.31 -3.51
C GLU A 92 -5.33 6.93 -2.97
N THR A 93 -5.62 5.97 -3.85
CA THR A 93 -5.97 4.61 -3.47
C THR A 93 -4.81 3.89 -2.78
N GLN A 94 -3.59 3.98 -3.34
CA GLN A 94 -2.41 3.37 -2.74
C GLN A 94 -2.04 4.03 -1.41
N LYS A 95 -2.15 5.36 -1.32
CA LYS A 95 -1.95 6.10 -0.06
C LYS A 95 -2.93 5.62 1.02
N TYR A 96 -4.22 5.57 0.69
CA TYR A 96 -5.23 5.05 1.60
C TYR A 96 -4.95 3.60 2.00
N PHE A 97 -4.52 2.74 1.07
CA PHE A 97 -4.18 1.35 1.36
C PHE A 97 -3.05 1.22 2.39
N PHE A 98 -1.97 2.00 2.27
CA PHE A 98 -0.86 1.99 3.23
C PHE A 98 -1.20 2.69 4.55
N GLU A 99 -2.08 3.69 4.55
CA GLU A 99 -2.56 4.36 5.78
C GLU A 99 -3.52 3.48 6.60
N GLN A 100 -4.28 2.59 5.95
CA GLN A 100 -5.20 1.67 6.60
C GLN A 100 -4.53 0.37 7.10
N VAL A 101 -3.21 0.26 7.03
CA VAL A 101 -2.51 -0.91 7.54
C VAL A 101 -2.78 -1.09 9.03
N ASN A 102 -3.24 -2.28 9.40
CA ASN A 102 -3.49 -2.61 10.80
C ASN A 102 -2.27 -3.30 11.40
N ASP A 103 -1.53 -2.59 12.25
CA ASP A 103 -0.37 -3.11 12.96
C ASP A 103 -0.67 -4.35 13.83
N ARG A 104 -1.95 -4.60 14.14
CA ARG A 104 -2.37 -5.77 14.92
C ARG A 104 -2.27 -7.07 14.13
N TRP A 105 -2.40 -7.06 12.81
CA TRP A 105 -2.37 -8.32 12.03
C TRP A 105 -1.08 -9.12 12.23
N MET A 106 0.06 -8.43 12.29
CA MET A 106 1.35 -9.08 12.56
C MET A 106 1.41 -9.63 13.99
N ASN A 107 0.86 -8.91 14.97
CA ASN A 107 0.81 -9.37 16.35
C ASN A 107 -0.13 -10.58 16.50
N ASP A 108 -1.29 -10.56 15.85
CA ASP A 108 -2.28 -11.65 15.86
C ASP A 108 -1.70 -12.91 15.18
N LEU A 109 -0.96 -12.74 14.09
CA LEU A 109 -0.22 -13.83 13.44
C LEU A 109 0.84 -14.44 14.38
N VAL A 110 1.63 -13.61 15.06
CA VAL A 110 2.65 -14.10 16.01
C VAL A 110 2.01 -14.79 17.20
N GLN A 111 0.93 -14.23 17.75
CA GLN A 111 0.22 -14.79 18.89
C GLN A 111 -0.43 -16.13 18.54
N SER A 112 -1.10 -16.22 17.38
CA SER A 112 -1.70 -17.47 16.90
C SER A 112 -0.64 -18.53 16.61
N ALA A 113 0.51 -18.15 16.05
CA ALA A 113 1.65 -19.05 15.88
C ALA A 113 2.20 -19.56 17.23
N GLN A 114 2.40 -18.67 18.22
CA GLN A 114 2.87 -19.06 19.56
C GLN A 114 1.91 -20.05 20.23
N GLN A 115 0.60 -19.80 20.16
CA GLN A 115 -0.42 -20.71 20.66
C GLN A 115 -0.35 -22.08 19.96
N LEU A 116 -0.26 -22.07 18.63
CA LEU A 116 -0.15 -23.29 17.83
C LEU A 116 1.11 -24.10 18.19
N LEU A 117 2.26 -23.44 18.40
CA LEU A 117 3.52 -24.08 18.80
C LEU A 117 3.42 -24.81 20.15
N THR A 118 2.55 -24.37 21.06
CA THR A 118 2.32 -25.08 22.34
C THR A 118 1.61 -26.42 22.16
N THR A 119 0.89 -26.60 21.05
CA THR A 119 0.13 -27.81 20.73
C THR A 119 0.83 -28.72 19.73
N LEU A 120 1.78 -28.17 18.96
CA LEU A 120 2.48 -28.88 17.90
C LEU A 120 3.67 -29.72 18.39
N PRO A 121 3.93 -30.88 17.76
CA PRO A 121 5.15 -31.64 17.97
C PRO A 121 6.37 -30.90 17.42
N ALA A 122 7.54 -31.11 18.05
CA ALA A 122 8.80 -30.42 17.72
C ALA A 122 9.25 -30.54 16.25
N GLN A 123 8.77 -31.55 15.52
CA GLN A 123 9.09 -31.75 14.09
C GLN A 123 8.37 -30.74 13.18
N GLU A 124 7.19 -30.28 13.57
CA GLU A 124 6.36 -29.37 12.76
C GLU A 124 6.52 -27.90 13.16
N GLN A 125 7.04 -27.64 14.37
CA GLN A 125 7.31 -26.30 14.87
C GLN A 125 8.21 -25.45 13.94
N PRO A 126 9.31 -25.98 13.36
CA PRO A 126 10.17 -25.19 12.49
C PRO A 126 9.46 -24.63 11.25
N ALA A 127 8.51 -25.37 10.68
CA ALA A 127 7.78 -24.94 9.48
C ALA A 127 6.89 -23.72 9.77
N VAL A 128 6.20 -23.71 10.92
CA VAL A 128 5.38 -22.58 11.36
C VAL A 128 6.25 -21.35 11.64
N VAL A 129 7.37 -21.55 12.36
CA VAL A 129 8.32 -20.47 12.66
C VAL A 129 8.87 -19.85 11.38
N GLN A 130 9.32 -20.67 10.43
CA GLN A 130 9.82 -20.19 9.14
C GLN A 130 8.78 -19.39 8.35
N SER A 131 7.52 -19.84 8.32
CA SER A 131 6.45 -19.08 7.64
C SER A 131 6.24 -17.70 8.28
N VAL A 132 6.18 -17.63 9.62
CA VAL A 132 6.02 -16.38 10.34
C VAL A 132 7.22 -15.45 10.12
N GLU A 133 8.45 -15.97 10.17
CA GLU A 133 9.67 -15.19 9.92
C GLU A 133 9.71 -14.64 8.49
N GLN A 134 9.29 -15.44 7.50
CA GLN A 134 9.19 -15.00 6.12
C GLN A 134 8.18 -13.86 5.96
N LEU A 135 6.99 -14.01 6.57
CA LEU A 135 5.96 -12.97 6.54
C LEU A 135 6.39 -11.70 7.28
N GLN A 136 7.07 -11.83 8.43
CA GLN A 136 7.65 -10.70 9.15
C GLN A 136 8.70 -9.96 8.33
N SER A 137 9.57 -10.70 7.63
CA SER A 137 10.60 -10.12 6.77
C SER A 137 9.96 -9.33 5.62
N ARG A 138 8.98 -9.94 4.92
CA ARG A 138 8.20 -9.27 3.87
C ARG A 138 7.48 -8.04 4.40
N TRP A 139 6.81 -8.14 5.54
CA TRP A 139 6.13 -7.03 6.21
C TRP A 139 7.06 -5.86 6.51
N LYS A 140 8.20 -6.11 7.15
CA LYS A 140 9.20 -5.08 7.43
C LYS A 140 9.74 -4.45 6.15
N ASN A 141 9.96 -5.26 5.11
CA ASN A 141 10.46 -4.78 3.82
C ASN A 141 9.43 -3.89 3.09
N VAL A 142 8.16 -4.28 3.10
CA VAL A 142 7.07 -3.49 2.54
C VAL A 142 6.94 -2.17 3.31
N LEU A 143 6.91 -2.21 4.64
CA LEU A 143 6.77 -1.00 5.46
C LEU A 143 7.98 -0.06 5.38
N SER A 144 9.19 -0.59 5.17
CA SER A 144 10.36 0.27 4.99
C SER A 144 10.36 0.96 3.61
N GLN A 145 9.80 0.31 2.59
CA GLN A 145 9.72 0.85 1.23
C GLN A 145 8.48 1.74 1.01
N ALA A 146 7.39 1.52 1.73
CA ALA A 146 6.12 2.23 1.52
C ALA A 146 6.25 3.77 1.62
N PRO A 147 6.93 4.37 2.63
CA PRO A 147 7.08 5.82 2.70
C PRO A 147 7.83 6.40 1.49
N LEU A 148 8.90 5.74 1.06
CA LEU A 148 9.69 6.13 -0.11
C LEU A 148 8.87 6.03 -1.40
N HIS A 149 8.09 4.96 -1.55
CA HIS A 149 7.20 4.76 -2.69
C HIS A 149 6.13 5.85 -2.75
N LEU A 150 5.45 6.14 -1.63
CA LEU A 150 4.45 7.20 -1.55
C LEU A 150 5.02 8.58 -1.90
N LEU A 151 6.24 8.90 -1.42
CA LEU A 151 6.93 10.13 -1.81
C LEU A 151 7.17 10.22 -3.32
N LYS A 152 7.63 9.12 -3.94
CA LYS A 152 7.82 9.06 -5.40
C LYS A 152 6.51 9.27 -6.15
N LEU A 153 5.41 8.69 -5.66
CA LEU A 153 4.10 8.85 -6.29
C LEU A 153 3.57 10.27 -6.18
N GLU A 154 3.61 10.86 -4.98
CA GLU A 154 3.23 12.26 -4.79
C GLU A 154 4.04 13.18 -5.72
N PHE A 155 5.35 12.92 -5.86
CA PHE A 155 6.20 13.67 -6.80
C PHE A 155 5.72 13.53 -8.24
N ARG A 156 5.39 12.31 -8.70
CA ARG A 156 4.90 12.08 -10.06
C ARG A 156 3.54 12.76 -10.32
N LEU A 157 2.68 12.91 -9.31
CA LEU A 157 1.45 13.68 -9.47
C LEU A 157 1.72 15.16 -9.71
N ASP A 158 2.55 15.76 -8.88
CA ASP A 158 2.91 17.17 -9.06
C ASP A 158 3.65 17.37 -10.38
N GLU A 159 4.51 16.43 -10.79
CA GLU A 159 5.20 16.45 -12.08
C GLU A 159 4.22 16.38 -13.26
N ASN A 160 3.25 15.46 -13.22
CA ASN A 160 2.23 15.35 -14.26
C ASN A 160 1.35 16.61 -14.32
N ALA A 161 0.91 17.11 -13.16
CA ALA A 161 0.12 18.35 -13.08
C ALA A 161 0.91 19.56 -13.59
N PHE A 162 2.20 19.61 -13.31
CA PHE A 162 3.13 20.61 -13.81
C PHE A 162 3.24 20.54 -15.33
N TYR A 163 3.52 19.38 -15.93
CA TYR A 163 3.65 19.26 -17.38
C TYR A 163 2.34 19.53 -18.13
N GLN A 164 1.19 19.16 -17.57
CA GLN A 164 -0.12 19.53 -18.16
C GLN A 164 -0.29 21.06 -18.16
N SER A 165 -0.08 21.70 -17.01
CA SER A 165 -0.19 23.17 -16.90
C SER A 165 0.83 23.88 -17.79
N LEU A 166 2.04 23.34 -17.92
CA LEU A 166 3.11 23.87 -18.76
C LEU A 166 2.70 23.81 -20.24
N LYS A 167 2.13 22.69 -20.68
CA LYS A 167 1.61 22.51 -22.04
C LYS A 167 0.45 23.46 -22.34
N ASP A 168 -0.42 23.72 -21.38
CA ASP A 168 -1.51 24.69 -21.54
C ASP A 168 -0.97 26.10 -21.75
N VAL A 169 0.04 26.52 -20.97
CA VAL A 169 0.70 27.82 -21.16
C VAL A 169 1.43 27.89 -22.50
N GLU A 170 2.15 26.84 -22.91
CA GLU A 170 2.83 26.81 -24.21
C GLU A 170 1.85 26.94 -25.37
N LYS A 171 0.68 26.28 -25.27
CA LYS A 171 -0.38 26.38 -26.28
C LYS A 171 -0.94 27.79 -26.37
N GLU A 172 -1.22 28.44 -25.25
CA GLU A 172 -1.69 29.83 -25.25
C GLU A 172 -0.64 30.79 -25.81
N LEU A 173 0.64 30.62 -25.45
CA LEU A 173 1.73 31.42 -26.00
C LEU A 173 1.85 31.26 -27.53
N GLN A 174 1.64 30.06 -28.06
CA GLN A 174 1.58 29.83 -29.51
C GLN A 174 0.37 30.52 -30.15
N LEU A 175 -0.81 30.49 -29.51
CA LEU A 175 -1.99 31.17 -30.02
C LEU A 175 -1.80 32.70 -30.02
N GLU A 176 -1.13 33.26 -29.02
CA GLU A 176 -0.79 34.69 -28.97
C GLU A 176 0.22 35.06 -30.06
N GLN A 177 1.26 34.25 -30.25
CA GLN A 177 2.24 34.46 -31.33
C GLN A 177 1.59 34.41 -32.71
N GLN A 178 0.64 33.51 -32.92
CA GLN A 178 -0.12 33.41 -34.18
C GLN A 178 -1.02 34.63 -34.41
N ALA A 179 -1.72 35.09 -33.36
CA ALA A 179 -2.55 36.30 -33.42
C ALA A 179 -1.70 37.54 -33.78
N LEU A 180 -0.52 37.68 -33.18
CA LEU A 180 0.43 38.74 -33.52
C LEU A 180 0.87 38.67 -34.99
N ASN A 181 1.20 37.48 -35.48
CA ASN A 181 1.61 37.30 -36.88
C ASN A 181 0.48 37.60 -37.88
N ARG A 182 -0.78 37.54 -37.45
CA ARG A 182 -1.96 37.91 -38.24
C ARG A 182 -2.33 39.38 -38.15
N ASN A 183 -1.54 40.18 -37.42
CA ASN A 183 -1.83 41.59 -37.11
C ASN A 183 -3.21 41.78 -36.44
N GLU A 184 -3.61 40.84 -35.58
CA GLU A 184 -4.78 41.04 -34.71
C GLU A 184 -4.50 42.20 -33.72
N ASP A 185 -5.57 42.78 -33.18
CA ASP A 185 -5.47 43.93 -32.28
C ASP A 185 -4.64 43.59 -31.03
N VAL A 186 -3.54 44.33 -30.84
CA VAL A 186 -2.56 44.08 -29.78
C VAL A 186 -3.17 44.26 -28.39
N ASP A 187 -4.13 45.18 -28.24
CA ASP A 187 -4.84 45.39 -26.97
C ASP A 187 -5.72 44.18 -26.63
N SER A 188 -6.35 43.57 -27.63
CA SER A 188 -7.13 42.34 -27.45
C SER A 188 -6.26 41.14 -27.07
N ILE A 189 -5.04 41.04 -27.64
CA ILE A 189 -4.07 39.98 -27.33
C ILE A 189 -3.53 40.17 -25.90
N LEU A 190 -3.19 41.40 -25.52
CA LEU A 190 -2.75 41.75 -24.17
C LEU A 190 -3.82 41.45 -23.11
N GLN A 191 -5.09 41.78 -23.42
CA GLN A 191 -6.21 41.50 -22.53
C GLN A 191 -6.41 39.99 -22.37
N ARG A 192 -6.32 39.20 -23.44
CA ARG A 192 -6.40 37.72 -23.38
C ARG A 192 -5.26 37.12 -22.56
N ASN A 193 -4.03 37.60 -22.76
CA ASN A 193 -2.86 37.17 -22.00
C ASN A 193 -3.00 37.46 -20.49
N GLN A 194 -3.40 38.69 -20.14
CA GLN A 194 -3.66 39.06 -18.75
C GLN A 194 -4.79 38.23 -18.16
N GLN A 195 -5.88 38.01 -18.91
CA GLN A 195 -7.00 37.23 -18.46
C GLN A 195 -6.61 35.77 -18.21
N PHE A 196 -5.86 35.13 -19.13
CA PHE A 196 -5.38 33.77 -18.94
C PHE A 196 -4.46 33.65 -17.73
N LEU A 197 -3.48 34.55 -17.59
CA LEU A 197 -2.50 34.47 -16.51
C LEU A 197 -3.07 34.87 -15.14
N LEU A 198 -4.01 35.82 -15.08
CA LEU A 198 -4.63 36.28 -13.83
C LEU A 198 -5.88 35.48 -13.43
N GLN A 199 -6.75 35.10 -14.38
CA GLN A 199 -7.99 34.40 -14.04
C GLN A 199 -7.83 32.88 -13.91
N GLN A 200 -6.87 32.26 -14.62
CA GLN A 200 -6.68 30.81 -14.53
C GLN A 200 -5.63 30.37 -13.48
N ASP A 201 -4.96 31.33 -12.83
CA ASP A 201 -3.98 31.06 -11.75
C ASP A 201 -2.89 30.04 -12.17
N VAL A 202 -2.51 30.04 -13.45
CA VAL A 202 -1.67 28.98 -14.03
C VAL A 202 -0.22 29.10 -13.56
N VAL A 203 0.28 30.34 -13.43
CA VAL A 203 1.66 30.60 -12.96
C VAL A 203 1.82 30.23 -11.49
N PRO A 204 0.96 30.66 -10.55
CA PRO A 204 1.07 30.25 -9.16
C PRO A 204 0.84 28.75 -8.96
N ARG A 205 0.04 28.10 -9.82
CA ARG A 205 -0.12 26.65 -9.83
C ARG A 205 1.18 25.93 -10.22
N LEU A 206 1.84 26.37 -11.30
CA LEU A 206 3.14 25.83 -11.74
C LEU A 206 4.21 26.01 -10.66
N GLU A 207 4.28 27.18 -10.05
CA GLU A 207 5.21 27.45 -8.94
C GLU A 207 4.92 26.55 -7.73
N ARG A 208 3.64 26.32 -7.39
CA ARG A 208 3.25 25.43 -6.30
C ARG A 208 3.64 23.98 -6.58
N CYS A 209 3.41 23.49 -7.79
CA CYS A 209 3.86 22.15 -8.19
C CYS A 209 5.38 22.02 -8.08
N LEU A 210 6.15 23.00 -8.57
CA LEU A 210 7.61 22.99 -8.44
C LEU A 210 8.06 23.03 -6.97
N GLN A 211 7.43 23.84 -6.11
CA GLN A 211 7.74 23.88 -4.69
C GLN A 211 7.46 22.54 -4.00
N ASN A 212 6.33 21.90 -4.32
CA ASN A 212 5.99 20.58 -3.79
C ASN A 212 7.00 19.53 -4.26
N MET A 213 7.29 19.48 -5.57
CA MET A 213 8.31 18.59 -6.15
C MET A 213 9.67 18.77 -5.48
N GLN A 214 10.08 20.01 -5.21
CA GLN A 214 11.33 20.31 -4.51
C GLN A 214 11.34 19.73 -3.09
N ARG A 215 10.26 19.93 -2.33
CA ARG A 215 10.13 19.40 -0.96
C ARG A 215 10.16 17.87 -0.95
N LEU A 216 9.44 17.24 -1.88
CA LEU A 216 9.37 15.79 -2.01
C LEU A 216 10.73 15.19 -2.42
N ALA A 217 11.44 15.80 -3.37
CA ALA A 217 12.79 15.40 -3.76
C ALA A 217 13.78 15.51 -2.58
N GLN A 218 13.70 16.58 -1.78
CA GLN A 218 14.52 16.73 -0.58
C GLN A 218 14.20 15.69 0.49
N ALA A 219 12.92 15.43 0.76
CA ALA A 219 12.50 14.41 1.71
C ALA A 219 12.97 13.01 1.28
N HIS A 220 12.86 12.71 -0.02
CA HIS A 220 13.35 11.47 -0.61
C HIS A 220 14.87 11.34 -0.46
N ARG A 221 15.64 12.40 -0.76
CA ARG A 221 17.11 12.40 -0.62
C ARG A 221 17.56 12.18 0.82
N GLN A 222 16.83 12.70 1.81
CA GLN A 222 17.14 12.46 3.23
C GLN A 222 17.04 10.98 3.61
N GLN A 223 16.07 10.27 3.03
CA GLN A 223 15.86 8.85 3.29
C GLN A 223 16.73 7.94 2.40
N GLN A 224 16.99 8.34 1.15
CA GLN A 224 17.79 7.59 0.19
C GLN A 224 18.79 8.50 -0.57
N PRO A 225 19.94 8.85 0.05
CA PRO A 225 20.90 9.81 -0.52
C PRO A 225 21.54 9.37 -1.84
N GLY A 226 21.54 8.08 -2.14
CA GLY A 226 22.11 7.53 -3.38
C GLY A 226 21.19 7.62 -4.60
N ASP A 227 19.91 7.93 -4.43
CA ASP A 227 18.95 8.03 -5.53
C ASP A 227 18.71 9.50 -5.90
N ILE A 228 19.35 9.93 -6.98
CA ILE A 228 19.26 11.30 -7.53
C ILE A 228 18.17 11.45 -8.60
N SER A 229 17.36 10.41 -8.84
CA SER A 229 16.39 10.41 -9.96
C SER A 229 15.33 11.52 -9.82
N LEU A 230 14.79 11.72 -8.61
CA LEU A 230 13.81 12.79 -8.35
C LEU A 230 14.42 14.19 -8.45
N ASP A 231 15.68 14.33 -8.04
CA ASP A 231 16.40 15.60 -8.17
C ASP A 231 16.63 15.97 -9.63
N GLN A 232 17.05 15.00 -10.46
CA GLN A 232 17.19 15.20 -11.90
C GLN A 232 15.87 15.56 -12.58
N ALA A 233 14.78 14.89 -12.19
CA ALA A 233 13.45 15.20 -12.70
C ALA A 233 13.00 16.62 -12.31
N TYR A 234 13.24 17.03 -11.06
CA TYR A 234 12.97 18.38 -10.58
C TYR A 234 13.80 19.43 -11.33
N ASP A 235 15.11 19.21 -11.49
CA ASP A 235 15.99 20.14 -12.20
C ASP A 235 15.57 20.31 -13.66
N ASN A 236 15.13 19.23 -14.33
CA ASN A 236 14.57 19.29 -15.67
C ASN A 236 13.27 20.12 -15.70
N ALA A 237 12.31 19.84 -14.82
CA ALA A 237 11.06 20.59 -14.73
C ALA A 237 11.32 22.10 -14.48
N LYS A 238 12.27 22.42 -13.58
CA LYS A 238 12.69 23.78 -13.29
C LYS A 238 13.31 24.48 -14.50
N SER A 239 14.16 23.78 -15.27
CA SER A 239 14.75 24.31 -16.50
C SER A 239 13.68 24.62 -17.55
N GLN A 240 12.71 23.72 -17.74
CA GLN A 240 11.58 23.92 -18.65
C GLN A 240 10.74 25.13 -18.23
N TRP A 241 10.46 25.28 -16.94
CA TRP A 241 9.77 26.45 -16.41
C TRP A 241 10.53 27.75 -16.67
N GLN A 242 11.85 27.76 -16.45
CA GLN A 242 12.68 28.93 -16.73
C GLN A 242 12.66 29.32 -18.21
N LEU A 243 12.76 28.33 -19.11
CA LEU A 243 12.66 28.56 -20.55
C LEU A 243 11.31 29.19 -20.93
N LEU A 244 10.22 28.65 -20.39
CA LEU A 244 8.88 29.16 -20.65
C LEU A 244 8.65 30.56 -20.05
N SER A 245 9.13 30.79 -18.83
CA SER A 245 9.07 32.10 -18.17
C SER A 245 9.83 33.16 -18.96
N ASN A 246 10.99 32.82 -19.55
CA ASN A 246 11.73 33.72 -20.43
C ASN A 246 10.92 34.03 -21.69
N LYS A 247 10.35 33.01 -22.35
CA LYS A 247 9.48 33.20 -23.53
C LYS A 247 8.26 34.09 -23.23
N LEU A 248 7.63 33.90 -22.06
CA LEU A 248 6.53 34.76 -21.60
C LEU A 248 7.00 36.21 -21.39
N GLY A 249 8.20 36.39 -20.83
CA GLY A 249 8.84 37.71 -20.70
C GLY A 249 9.09 38.37 -22.05
N ASP A 250 9.70 37.65 -22.98
CA ASP A 250 10.00 38.13 -24.35
C ASP A 250 8.71 38.49 -25.12
N MET A 251 7.66 37.67 -24.99
CA MET A 251 6.35 37.93 -25.59
C MET A 251 5.73 39.20 -25.01
N ARG A 252 5.75 39.36 -23.68
CA ARG A 252 5.26 40.59 -23.02
C ARG A 252 6.04 41.83 -23.44
N GLN A 253 7.37 41.72 -23.54
CA GLN A 253 8.19 42.83 -24.01
C GLN A 253 7.86 43.19 -25.46
N THR A 254 7.71 42.19 -26.34
CA THR A 254 7.28 42.39 -27.73
C THR A 254 5.92 43.09 -27.80
N LEU A 255 4.94 42.58 -27.04
CA LEU A 255 3.60 43.15 -26.95
C LEU A 255 3.56 44.58 -26.38
N GLN A 256 4.51 44.97 -25.53
CA GLN A 256 4.63 46.34 -25.03
C GLN A 256 5.37 47.27 -26.00
N GLN A 257 6.35 46.74 -26.74
CA GLN A 257 7.10 47.51 -27.72
C GLN A 257 6.28 47.82 -28.96
N ILE A 258 5.37 46.93 -29.38
CA ILE A 258 4.51 47.16 -30.55
C ILE A 258 3.67 48.45 -30.35
N PRO A 259 2.84 48.62 -29.31
CA PRO A 259 2.09 49.85 -29.07
C PRO A 259 2.99 51.10 -28.98
N ALA A 260 4.17 51.00 -28.36
CA ALA A 260 5.11 52.12 -28.27
C ALA A 260 5.71 52.50 -29.63
N GLN A 261 6.03 51.51 -30.48
CA GLN A 261 6.50 51.73 -31.85
C GLN A 261 5.37 52.28 -32.72
N TRP A 262 4.14 51.80 -32.58
CA TRP A 262 2.97 52.34 -33.28
C TRP A 262 2.64 53.77 -32.83
N GLN A 263 2.74 54.11 -31.53
CA GLN A 263 2.63 55.49 -31.04
C GLN A 263 3.73 56.38 -31.60
N GLY A 264 4.98 55.90 -31.63
CA GLY A 264 6.10 56.61 -32.27
C GLY A 264 5.92 56.77 -33.78
N TYR A 265 5.32 55.79 -34.45
CA TYR A 265 4.97 55.83 -35.87
C TYR A 265 3.83 56.82 -36.11
N HIS A 266 2.78 56.85 -35.28
CA HIS A 266 1.69 57.83 -35.33
C HIS A 266 2.18 59.26 -35.05
N LEU A 267 3.10 59.45 -34.10
CA LEU A 267 3.73 60.75 -33.83
C LEU A 267 4.55 61.21 -35.04
N LYS A 268 5.37 60.34 -35.63
CA LYS A 268 6.10 60.66 -36.86
C LYS A 268 5.11 60.95 -37.99
N PHE A 269 4.14 60.08 -38.24
CA PHE A 269 3.15 60.24 -39.31
C PHE A 269 2.33 61.54 -39.17
N ASN A 270 1.97 61.96 -37.95
CA ASN A 270 1.31 63.23 -37.69
C ASN A 270 2.23 64.46 -37.81
N THR A 271 3.54 64.31 -37.62
CA THR A 271 4.51 65.38 -37.92
C THR A 271 4.83 65.52 -39.40
N TRP A 272 4.60 64.48 -40.21
CA TRP A 272 4.76 64.52 -41.67
C TRP A 272 3.49 64.97 -42.43
N SER A 273 2.34 65.07 -41.76
CA SER A 273 1.06 65.51 -42.37
C SER A 273 0.69 66.97 -42.12
N ILE A 274 1.58 67.75 -41.49
CA ILE A 274 1.44 69.22 -41.29
C ILE A 274 2.60 69.96 -41.99
N GLY A 275 3.05 69.44 -43.14
CA GLY A 275 4.03 70.07 -44.04
C GLY A 275 3.39 70.48 -45.35
#